data_AF-F1A473-F1
#
_entry.id   AF-F1A473-F1
#
_cell.length_a   1.000
_cell.length_b   1.000
_cell.length_c   1.000
_cell.angle_alpha   90.00
_cell.angle_beta   90.00
_cell.angle_gamma   90.00
#
_symmetry.space_group_name_H-M   'P 1'
#
loop_
_entity.id
_entity.type
_entity.pdbx_description
1 polymer ?
#
loop_
_entity_poly.entity_id
_entity_poly.type
_entity_poly.pdbx_seq_one_letter_code
_entity_poly.pdbx_strand_id
1 'polypeptide(L)'
;MVSKEEVAKHNTRGDCWIIIHGKVFDCSKFHSNHPGEGINDQYIADHAGKDCTDLFEKFHNSDEPFEMLEDAEDKKSKVGIVYIGELDD
;
A
#
# COMPACT_ATOMS: atom_id res chain seq x y z
N MET A 1 0.75 15.80 5.89
CA MET A 1 -0.38 14.91 6.20
C MET A 1 -1.27 14.86 4.98
N VAL A 2 -1.86 13.70 4.70
CA VAL A 2 -2.63 13.39 3.49
C VAL A 2 -4.06 13.08 3.91
N SER A 3 -5.07 13.70 3.29
CA SER A 3 -6.47 13.44 3.66
C SER A 3 -6.99 12.15 3.02
N LYS A 4 -8.02 11.54 3.63
CA LYS A 4 -8.68 10.35 3.06
C LYS A 4 -9.28 10.63 1.68
N GLU A 5 -9.80 11.83 1.46
CA GLU A 5 -10.35 12.25 0.17
C GLU A 5 -9.28 12.34 -0.91
N GLU A 6 -8.05 12.70 -0.55
CA GLU A 6 -6.93 12.69 -1.49
C GLU A 6 -6.56 11.25 -1.86
N VAL A 7 -6.39 10.36 -0.86
CA VAL A 7 -6.10 8.95 -1.11
C VAL A 7 -7.17 8.32 -2.02
N ALA A 8 -8.45 8.62 -1.80
CA ALA A 8 -9.55 8.07 -2.58
C ALA A 8 -9.53 8.41 -4.08
N LYS A 9 -8.76 9.42 -4.50
CA LYS A 9 -8.56 9.76 -5.92
C LYS A 9 -7.62 8.78 -6.63
N HIS A 10 -6.69 8.17 -5.89
CA HIS A 10 -5.69 7.24 -6.39
C HIS A 10 -6.20 5.80 -6.27
N ASN A 11 -7.20 5.47 -7.09
CA ASN A 11 -8.04 4.28 -6.95
C ASN A 11 -8.01 3.32 -8.17
N THR A 12 -6.94 3.34 -8.96
CA THR A 12 -6.80 2.48 -10.15
C THR A 12 -5.49 1.69 -10.13
N ARG A 13 -5.37 0.65 -10.95
CA ARG A 13 -4.16 -0.18 -11.00
C ARG A 13 -2.86 0.61 -11.31
N GLY A 14 -2.94 1.64 -12.14
CA GLY A 14 -1.78 2.48 -12.50
C GLY A 14 -1.63 3.73 -11.64
N ASP A 15 -2.55 3.93 -10.71
CA ASP A 15 -2.60 5.06 -9.78
C ASP A 15 -3.27 4.57 -8.48
N CYS A 16 -2.49 3.83 -7.68
CA CYS A 16 -2.97 3.02 -6.56
C CYS A 16 -2.32 3.49 -5.27
N TRP A 17 -3.05 4.25 -4.46
CA TRP A 17 -2.62 4.55 -3.09
C TRP A 17 -3.40 3.72 -2.09
N ILE A 18 -2.75 3.32 -1.01
CA ILE A 18 -3.37 2.61 0.11
C ILE A 18 -2.95 3.24 1.44
N ILE A 19 -3.79 3.09 2.45
CA ILE A 19 -3.45 3.43 3.84
C ILE A 19 -3.16 2.14 4.60
N ILE A 20 -2.05 2.12 5.33
CA ILE A 20 -1.67 1.07 6.28
C ILE A 20 -1.19 1.75 7.56
N HIS A 21 -1.81 1.45 8.71
CA HIS A 21 -1.44 2.02 10.01
C HIS A 21 -1.38 3.56 10.04
N GLY A 22 -2.32 4.23 9.36
CA GLY A 22 -2.34 5.68 9.28
C GLY A 22 -1.27 6.28 8.36
N LYS A 23 -0.53 5.46 7.61
CA LYS A 23 0.47 5.89 6.63
C LYS A 23 0.00 5.65 5.21
N VAL A 24 0.27 6.59 4.31
CA VAL A 24 -0.14 6.52 2.91
C VAL A 24 1.03 6.06 2.04
N PHE A 25 0.77 5.04 1.22
CA PHE A 25 1.75 4.46 0.31
C PHE A 25 1.20 4.43 -1.12
N ASP A 26 2.02 4.84 -2.07
CA ASP A 26 1.79 4.66 -3.49
C ASP A 26 2.36 3.31 -3.94
N CYS A 27 1.45 2.43 -4.38
CA CYS A 27 1.72 1.09 -4.86
C CYS A 27 1.53 0.96 -6.39
N SER A 28 1.43 2.07 -7.12
CA SER A 28 1.16 2.10 -8.58
C SER A 28 2.16 1.30 -9.41
N LYS A 29 3.39 1.09 -8.90
CA LYS A 29 4.44 0.29 -9.55
C LYS A 29 4.72 -1.03 -8.82
N PHE A 30 4.07 -1.27 -7.69
CA PHE A 30 4.34 -2.43 -6.86
C PHE A 30 3.59 -3.68 -7.32
N HIS A 31 2.48 -3.54 -8.05
CA HIS A 31 1.63 -4.66 -8.47
C HIS A 31 2.41 -5.89 -8.98
N SER A 32 3.43 -5.75 -9.82
CA SER A 32 4.16 -6.91 -10.36
C SER A 32 5.16 -7.55 -9.39
N ASN A 33 5.47 -6.85 -8.30
CA ASN A 33 6.39 -7.29 -7.24
C ASN A 33 5.64 -7.69 -5.96
N HIS A 34 4.32 -7.52 -5.91
CA HIS A 34 3.53 -7.93 -4.76
C HIS A 34 3.37 -9.46 -4.74
N PRO A 35 3.88 -10.18 -3.73
CA PRO A 35 3.85 -11.65 -3.72
C PRO A 35 2.44 -12.25 -3.68
N GLY A 36 1.47 -11.49 -3.15
CA GLY A 36 0.08 -11.92 -2.99
C GLY A 36 -0.79 -11.81 -4.24
N GLU A 37 -0.30 -11.24 -5.34
CA GLU A 37 -1.13 -11.04 -6.54
C GLU A 37 -1.69 -12.36 -7.09
N GLY A 38 -3.01 -12.39 -7.32
CA GLY A 38 -3.70 -13.51 -7.94
C GLY A 38 -3.90 -14.72 -7.01
N ILE A 39 -3.44 -14.67 -5.76
CA ILE A 39 -3.76 -15.69 -4.76
C ILE A 39 -5.23 -15.51 -4.35
N ASN A 40 -6.05 -16.54 -4.56
CA ASN A 40 -7.50 -16.50 -4.31
C ASN A 40 -8.21 -15.31 -5.00
N ASP A 41 -7.79 -14.98 -6.23
CA ASP A 41 -8.32 -13.86 -7.03
C ASP A 41 -8.21 -12.48 -6.35
N GLN A 42 -7.26 -12.31 -5.43
CA GLN A 42 -6.99 -11.03 -4.76
C GLN A 42 -5.91 -10.23 -5.51
N TYR A 43 -6.15 -8.93 -5.68
CA TYR A 43 -5.18 -8.01 -6.29
C TYR A 43 -5.07 -6.75 -5.43
N ILE A 44 -3.85 -6.20 -5.29
CA ILE A 44 -3.68 -4.95 -4.52
C ILE A 44 -4.52 -3.80 -5.09
N ALA A 45 -4.70 -3.79 -6.42
CA ALA A 45 -5.47 -2.77 -7.12
C ALA A 45 -6.96 -2.77 -6.76
N ASP A 46 -7.53 -3.88 -6.28
CA ASP A 46 -8.93 -3.93 -5.81
C ASP A 46 -9.15 -3.11 -4.53
N HIS A 47 -8.05 -2.77 -3.85
CA HIS A 47 -8.02 -2.01 -2.62
C HIS A 47 -7.44 -0.59 -2.79
N ALA A 48 -7.18 -0.17 -4.03
CA ALA A 48 -6.73 1.18 -4.33
C ALA A 48 -7.70 2.25 -3.79
N GLY A 49 -7.14 3.31 -3.22
CA GLY A 49 -7.85 4.44 -2.63
C GLY A 49 -8.47 4.16 -1.25
N LYS A 50 -8.04 3.12 -0.54
CA LYS A 50 -8.69 2.65 0.71
C LYS A 50 -7.70 2.45 1.86
N ASP A 51 -8.26 2.43 3.07
CA ASP A 51 -7.58 1.87 4.23
C ASP A 51 -7.60 0.35 4.18
N CYS A 52 -6.40 -0.22 4.16
CA CYS A 52 -6.15 -1.63 3.99
C CYS A 52 -5.55 -2.25 5.25
N THR A 53 -5.49 -1.52 6.37
CA THR A 53 -4.81 -1.95 7.61
C THR A 53 -5.28 -3.32 8.08
N ASP A 54 -6.60 -3.52 8.22
CA ASP A 54 -7.16 -4.79 8.70
C ASP A 54 -6.87 -5.96 7.74
N LEU A 55 -6.89 -5.69 6.43
CA LEU A 55 -6.59 -6.72 5.42
C LEU A 55 -5.09 -7.06 5.42
N PHE A 56 -4.24 -6.05 5.56
CA PHE A 56 -2.81 -6.22 5.61
C PHE A 56 -2.40 -7.09 6.80
N GLU A 57 -2.86 -6.76 8.00
CA GLU A 57 -2.62 -7.53 9.23
C GLU A 57 -3.14 -8.97 9.13
N LYS A 58 -4.27 -9.17 8.46
CA LYS A 58 -4.86 -10.51 8.30
C LYS A 58 -4.00 -11.44 7.41
N PHE A 59 -3.40 -10.91 6.35
CA PHE A 59 -2.73 -11.72 5.32
C PHE A 59 -1.21 -11.73 5.43
N HIS A 60 -0.60 -10.74 6.08
CA HIS A 60 0.86 -10.58 6.18
C HIS A 60 1.33 -10.95 7.58
N ASN A 61 1.68 -12.22 7.78
CA ASN A 61 2.04 -12.78 9.08
C ASN A 61 3.57 -12.95 9.28
N SER A 62 4.38 -12.43 8.37
CA SER A 62 5.84 -12.44 8.43
C SER A 62 6.38 -11.01 8.52
N ASP A 63 7.66 -10.85 8.85
CA ASP A 63 8.28 -9.54 8.97
C ASP A 63 8.47 -8.84 7.61
N GLU A 64 8.68 -9.61 6.53
CA GLU A 64 9.02 -9.08 5.20
C GLU A 64 8.07 -7.98 4.66
N PRO A 65 6.73 -8.10 4.73
CA PRO A 65 5.82 -7.03 4.29
C PRO A 65 5.93 -5.76 5.13
N PHE A 66 6.23 -5.86 6.43
CA PHE A 66 6.43 -4.71 7.29
C PHE A 66 7.78 -4.04 6.98
N GLU A 67 8.84 -4.83 6.78
CA GLU A 67 10.16 -4.33 6.33
C GLU A 67 10.05 -3.59 4.98
N MET A 68 9.20 -4.06 4.05
CA MET A 68 8.95 -3.36 2.79
C MET A 68 8.34 -1.96 2.99
N LEU A 69 7.44 -1.79 3.96
CA LEU A 69 6.85 -0.49 4.30
C LEU A 69 7.89 0.41 4.98
N GLU A 70 8.67 -0.13 5.92
CA GLU A 70 9.77 0.59 6.57
C GLU A 70 10.82 1.07 5.53
N ASP A 71 11.22 0.21 4.61
CA ASP A 71 12.10 0.58 3.50
C ASP A 71 11.50 1.67 2.61
N ALA A 72 10.18 1.69 2.41
CA ALA A 72 9.53 2.77 1.67
C ALA A 72 9.58 4.10 2.42
N GLU A 73 9.34 4.10 3.73
CA GLU A 73 9.46 5.28 4.59
C GLU A 73 10.90 5.84 4.59
N ASP A 74 11.88 4.94 4.65
CA ASP A 74 13.31 5.24 4.58
C ASP A 74 13.81 5.61 3.17
N LYS A 75 12.92 5.61 2.16
CA LYS A 75 13.24 5.86 0.74
C LYS A 75 14.25 4.87 0.16
N LYS A 76 14.25 3.65 0.68
CA LYS A 76 15.08 2.50 0.26
C LYS A 76 14.33 1.46 -0.56
N SER A 77 13.00 1.58 -0.68
CA SER A 77 12.18 0.61 -1.42
C SER A 77 12.75 0.31 -2.82
N LYS A 78 12.90 -0.98 -3.11
CA LYS A 78 13.38 -1.50 -4.40
C LYS A 78 12.28 -2.12 -5.25
N VAL A 79 11.07 -2.17 -4.72
CA VAL A 79 9.93 -2.89 -5.30
C VAL A 79 8.86 -1.96 -5.86
N GLY A 80 9.07 -0.64 -5.74
CA GLY A 80 8.16 0.36 -6.32
C GLY A 80 7.02 0.79 -5.40
N ILE A 81 7.16 0.58 -4.09
CA ILE A 81 6.33 1.23 -3.06
C ILE A 81 6.96 2.58 -2.73
N VAL A 82 6.16 3.63 -2.68
CA VAL A 82 6.64 4.98 -2.31
C VAL A 82 5.82 5.47 -1.11
N TYR A 83 6.50 5.85 -0.03
CA TYR A 83 5.83 6.48 1.11
C TYR A 83 5.46 7.92 0.77
N ILE A 84 4.17 8.25 0.91
CA ILE A 84 3.62 9.58 0.59
C ILE A 84 3.60 10.46 1.85
N GLY A 85 3.27 9.89 3.00
CA GLY A 85 3.21 10.60 4.28
C GLY A 85 2.19 10.02 5.24
N GLU A 86 2.11 10.62 6.43
CA GLU A 86 1.06 10.34 7.41
C GLU A 86 -0.31 10.80 6.92
N LEU A 87 -1.35 10.03 7.24
CA LEU A 87 -2.75 10.38 7.07
C LEU A 87 -3.12 11.52 8.04
N ASP A 88 -3.96 12.43 7.57
CA ASP A 88 -4.60 13.45 8.41
C ASP A 88 -5.86 12.82 9.05
N ASP A 89 -6.00 12.97 10.37
CA ASP A 89 -7.08 12.38 11.18
C ASP A 89 -8.46 13.03 10.91
#